data_AF-A0A960FMR5-F1
#
_entry.id   AF-A0A960FMR5-F1
#
_cell.length_a   1.000
_cell.length_b   1.000
_cell.length_c   1.000
_cell.angle_alpha   90.00
_cell.angle_beta   90.00
_cell.angle_gamma   90.00
#
_symmetry.space_group_name_H-M   'P 1'
#
loop_
_entity.id
_entity.type
_entity.pdbx_description
1 polymer ?
#
loop_
_entity_poly.entity_id
_entity_poly.type
_entity_poly.pdbx_seq_one_letter_code
_entity_poly.pdbx_strand_id
1 'polypeptide(L)'
;MNWGRVRTVARTDLRQLLLARDFWMPMGILGAIFFFVVPTILLLAITKVGDINAVQQLSNALEVLPQQAQEAIQGDTPAGRASYAMAVYLFAPVAVVVPLTISTAVGAATIVGERERGTGEFLAHSPADVKEIYLGKLIASL
;
A
#
# COMPACT_ATOMS: atom_id res chain seq x y z
N MET A 1 -7.23 -14.92 29.51
CA MET A 1 -6.60 -14.28 28.34
C MET A 1 -5.14 -13.99 28.66
N ASN A 2 -4.23 -14.80 28.13
CA ASN A 2 -2.80 -14.68 28.35
C ASN A 2 -2.15 -13.91 27.19
N TRP A 3 -1.81 -12.64 27.43
CA TRP A 3 -1.17 -11.77 26.44
C TRP A 3 0.18 -12.30 25.93
N GLY A 4 0.87 -13.13 26.71
CA GLY A 4 2.09 -13.80 26.26
C GLY A 4 1.82 -14.75 25.09
N ARG A 5 0.74 -15.52 25.14
CA ARG A 5 0.34 -16.45 24.07
C ARG A 5 -0.10 -15.72 22.82
N VAL A 6 -0.92 -14.67 22.98
CA VAL A 6 -1.34 -13.78 21.89
C VAL A 6 -0.11 -13.22 21.16
N ARG A 7 0.86 -12.68 21.91
CA ARG A 7 2.09 -12.12 21.34
C ARG A 7 2.97 -13.18 20.67
N THR A 8 3.02 -14.40 21.21
CA THR A 8 3.76 -15.50 20.59
C THR A 8 3.14 -15.92 19.25
N VAL A 9 1.81 -16.05 19.18
CA VAL A 9 1.11 -16.33 17.91
C VAL A 9 1.42 -15.23 16.90
N ALA A 10 1.19 -13.95 17.27
CA ALA A 10 1.44 -12.82 16.38
C ALA A 10 2.90 -12.75 15.89
N ARG A 11 3.87 -12.92 16.80
CA ARG A 11 5.30 -12.86 16.47
C ARG A 11 5.73 -14.00 15.55
N THR A 12 5.16 -15.19 15.74
CA THR A 12 5.49 -16.36 14.92
C THR A 12 4.96 -16.17 13.50
N ASP A 13 3.72 -15.72 13.38
CA ASP A 13 3.05 -15.47 12.11
C ASP A 13 3.75 -14.34 11.32
N LEU A 14 4.05 -13.22 11.99
CA LEU A 14 4.81 -12.11 11.38
C LEU A 14 6.20 -12.55 10.92
N ARG A 15 6.88 -13.40 11.70
CA ARG A 15 8.21 -13.92 11.33
C ARG A 15 8.13 -14.86 10.13
N GLN A 16 7.10 -15.70 10.04
CA GLN A 16 6.88 -16.57 8.88
C GLN A 16 6.62 -15.73 7.63
N LEU A 17 5.79 -14.70 7.74
CA LEU A 17 5.50 -13.79 6.63
C LEU A 17 6.73 -12.99 6.19
N LEU A 18 7.54 -12.48 7.12
CA LEU A 18 8.80 -11.79 6.83
C LEU A 18 9.82 -12.68 6.09
N LEU A 19 9.80 -13.99 6.34
CA LEU A 19 10.70 -14.95 5.69
C LEU A 19 10.14 -15.51 4.37
N ALA A 20 8.86 -15.31 4.08
CA ALA A 20 8.20 -15.82 2.89
C ALA A 20 8.58 -15.00 1.63
N ARG A 21 9.66 -15.40 0.95
CA ARG A 21 10.12 -14.74 -0.30
C ARG A 21 9.04 -14.70 -1.38
N ASP A 22 8.22 -15.74 -1.46
CA ASP A 22 7.13 -15.85 -2.44
C ASP A 22 6.04 -14.79 -2.23
N PHE A 23 5.94 -14.24 -1.01
CA PHE A 23 5.06 -13.12 -0.69
C PHE A 23 5.72 -11.77 -0.99
N TRP A 24 6.98 -11.59 -0.58
CA TRP A 24 7.68 -10.30 -0.73
C TRP A 24 8.07 -9.99 -2.18
N MET A 25 8.34 -10.98 -3.02
CA MET A 25 8.71 -10.73 -4.42
C MET A 25 7.58 -10.03 -5.20
N PRO A 26 6.35 -10.58 -5.28
CA PRO A 26 5.25 -9.92 -5.98
C PRO A 26 4.90 -8.55 -5.37
N MET A 27 4.90 -8.44 -4.04
CA MET A 27 4.58 -7.18 -3.36
C MET A 27 5.65 -6.11 -3.58
N GLY A 28 6.92 -6.50 -3.60
CA GLY A 28 8.04 -5.63 -3.94
C GLY A 28 7.96 -5.14 -5.37
N ILE A 29 7.61 -6.02 -6.33
CA ILE A 29 7.39 -5.65 -7.73
C ILE A 29 6.22 -4.67 -7.85
N LEU A 30 5.08 -4.98 -7.24
CA LEU A 30 3.89 -4.12 -7.25
C LEU A 30 4.22 -2.73 -6.66
N GLY A 31 4.86 -2.69 -5.50
CA GLY A 31 5.31 -1.45 -4.88
C GLY A 31 6.28 -0.68 -5.77
N ALA A 32 7.26 -1.37 -6.38
CA ALA A 32 8.23 -0.72 -7.25
C ALA A 32 7.57 -0.06 -8.47
N ILE A 33 6.57 -0.72 -9.06
CA ILE A 33 5.81 -0.18 -10.19
C ILE A 33 5.10 1.12 -9.80
N PHE A 34 4.37 1.11 -8.68
CA PHE A 34 3.57 2.28 -8.28
C PHE A 34 4.39 3.43 -7.68
N PHE A 35 5.50 3.14 -7.00
CA PHE A 35 6.31 4.18 -6.34
C PHE A 35 7.46 4.70 -7.21
N PHE A 36 7.96 3.93 -8.19
CA PHE A 36 9.07 4.36 -9.05
C PHE A 36 8.68 4.43 -10.51
N VAL A 37 8.13 3.37 -11.10
CA VAL A 37 7.90 3.30 -12.55
C VAL A 37 6.83 4.29 -13.00
N VAL A 38 5.65 4.23 -12.38
CA VAL A 38 4.51 5.10 -12.74
C VAL A 38 4.85 6.58 -12.54
N PRO A 39 5.32 7.03 -11.35
CA PRO A 39 5.66 8.45 -11.15
C PRO A 39 6.74 8.94 -12.10
N THR A 40 7.75 8.11 -12.38
CA THR A 40 8.86 8.47 -13.29
C THR A 40 8.37 8.66 -14.73
N ILE A 41 7.56 7.72 -15.25
CA ILE A 41 7.01 7.83 -16.61
C ILE A 41 6.18 9.11 -16.75
N LEU A 42 5.35 9.43 -15.77
CA LEU A 42 4.49 10.62 -15.79
C LEU A 42 5.28 11.92 -15.69
N LEU A 43 6.21 12.03 -14.75
CA LEU A 43 7.06 13.22 -14.64
C LEU A 43 7.86 13.45 -15.92
N LEU A 44 8.42 12.39 -16.51
CA LEU A 44 9.13 12.49 -17.79
C LEU A 44 8.20 12.85 -18.94
N ALA A 45 6.99 12.28 -19.01
CA ALA A 45 6.01 12.61 -20.04
C ALA A 45 5.65 14.11 -19.99
N ILE A 46 5.36 14.66 -18.81
CA ILE A 46 4.99 16.07 -18.66
C ILE A 46 6.17 16.99 -19.01
N THR A 47 7.36 16.68 -18.50
CA THR A 47 8.54 17.55 -18.68
C THR A 47 9.13 17.49 -20.08
N LYS A 48 9.04 16.34 -20.78
CA LYS A 48 9.62 16.17 -22.12
C LYS A 48 8.64 16.39 -23.26
N VAL A 49 7.36 16.05 -23.07
CA VAL A 49 6.41 16.08 -24.20
C VAL A 49 5.89 17.49 -24.45
N GLY A 50 5.89 18.39 -23.47
CA GLY A 50 5.61 19.82 -23.72
C GLY A 50 4.34 20.06 -24.54
N ASP A 51 3.36 19.15 -24.45
CA ASP A 51 2.15 19.23 -25.25
C ASP A 51 1.27 20.30 -24.64
N ILE A 52 1.32 21.47 -25.24
CA ILE A 52 0.67 22.70 -24.77
C ILE A 52 -0.82 22.43 -24.52
N ASN A 53 -1.43 21.54 -25.31
CA ASN A 53 -2.83 21.13 -25.16
C ASN A 53 -3.09 20.30 -23.89
N ALA A 54 -2.23 19.34 -23.55
CA ALA A 54 -2.39 18.53 -22.34
C ALA A 54 -2.16 19.38 -21.08
N VAL A 55 -1.16 20.27 -21.13
CA VAL A 55 -0.91 21.23 -20.05
C VAL A 55 -2.09 22.19 -19.88
N GLN A 56 -2.66 22.69 -20.98
CA GLN A 56 -3.80 23.62 -20.94
C GLN A 56 -5.08 22.95 -20.41
N GLN A 57 -5.40 21.74 -20.86
CA GLN A 57 -6.54 20.98 -20.34
C GLN A 57 -6.42 20.70 -18.84
N LEU A 58 -5.21 20.39 -18.39
CA LEU A 58 -4.93 20.17 -16.98
C LEU A 58 -5.01 21.47 -16.18
N SER A 59 -4.46 22.59 -16.69
CA SER A 59 -4.63 23.92 -16.09
C SER A 59 -6.11 24.29 -15.92
N ASN A 60 -6.95 24.02 -16.93
CA ASN A 60 -8.39 24.25 -16.82
C ASN A 60 -9.05 23.34 -15.76
N ALA A 61 -8.56 22.11 -15.60
CA ALA A 61 -9.04 21.22 -14.54
C ALA A 61 -8.60 21.69 -13.13
N LEU A 62 -7.44 22.36 -13.02
CA LEU A 62 -6.99 22.98 -11.76
C LEU A 62 -7.85 24.19 -11.37
N GLU A 63 -8.39 24.92 -12.34
CA GLU A 63 -9.30 26.05 -12.07
C GLU A 63 -10.63 25.62 -11.43
N VAL A 64 -11.03 24.36 -11.60
CA VAL A 64 -12.23 23.76 -10.98
C VAL A 64 -11.98 23.34 -9.53
N LEU A 65 -10.71 23.26 -9.10
CA LEU A 65 -10.38 22.91 -7.72
C LEU A 65 -10.81 24.02 -6.74
N PRO A 66 -11.20 23.68 -5.50
CA PRO A 66 -11.46 24.67 -4.46
C PRO A 66 -10.25 25.59 -4.25
N GLN A 67 -10.49 26.85 -3.91
CA GLN A 67 -9.45 27.87 -3.73
C GLN A 67 -8.32 27.42 -2.78
N GLN A 68 -8.70 26.71 -1.70
CA GLN A 68 -7.77 26.12 -0.72
C GLN A 68 -6.80 25.10 -1.35
N ALA A 69 -7.25 24.33 -2.34
CA ALA A 69 -6.40 23.37 -3.05
C ALA A 69 -5.51 24.08 -4.08
N GLN A 70 -5.98 25.16 -4.70
CA GLN A 70 -5.16 25.96 -5.62
C GLN A 70 -4.00 26.66 -4.91
N GLU A 71 -4.25 27.21 -3.72
CA GLU A 71 -3.23 27.85 -2.88
C GLU A 71 -2.17 26.86 -2.36
N ALA A 72 -2.54 25.58 -2.20
CA ALA A 72 -1.63 24.52 -1.77
C ALA A 72 -0.73 23.99 -2.90
N ILE A 73 -0.98 24.35 -4.18
CA ILE A 73 -0.17 23.92 -5.32
C ILE A 73 1.14 24.72 -5.36
N GLN A 74 2.26 24.01 -5.31
CA GLN A 74 3.59 24.60 -5.43
C GLN A 74 4.12 24.51 -6.87
N GLY A 75 4.88 25.52 -7.30
CA GLY A 75 5.56 25.55 -8.60
C GLY A 75 5.59 26.94 -9.24
N ASP A 76 6.75 27.29 -9.80
CA ASP A 76 6.97 28.59 -10.44
C ASP A 76 6.48 28.65 -11.89
N THR A 77 6.37 27.49 -12.54
CA THR A 77 5.90 27.37 -13.94
C THR A 77 4.53 26.68 -14.01
N PRO A 78 3.72 26.95 -15.05
CA PRO A 78 2.45 26.25 -15.27
C PRO A 78 2.63 24.72 -15.33
N ALA A 79 3.68 24.25 -15.99
CA ALA A 79 4.05 22.84 -16.05
C ALA A 79 4.44 22.27 -14.67
N GLY A 80 5.15 23.06 -13.84
CA GLY A 80 5.50 22.70 -12.47
C GLY A 80 4.25 22.54 -11.59
N ARG A 81 3.35 23.51 -11.62
CA ARG A 81 2.06 23.46 -10.88
C ARG A 81 1.19 22.29 -11.31
N ALA A 82 1.09 22.05 -12.62
CA ALA A 82 0.45 20.87 -13.22
C ALA A 82 1.03 19.57 -12.68
N SER A 83 2.36 19.43 -12.71
CA SER A 83 3.04 18.21 -12.23
C SER A 83 2.83 17.97 -10.73
N TYR A 84 2.88 19.04 -9.91
CA TYR A 84 2.64 18.96 -8.47
C TYR A 84 1.20 18.52 -8.19
N ALA A 85 0.23 19.14 -8.86
CA ALA A 85 -1.18 18.82 -8.63
C ALA A 85 -1.50 17.37 -9.02
N MET A 86 -0.96 16.85 -10.13
CA MET A 86 -1.12 15.44 -10.48
C MET A 86 -0.44 14.52 -9.47
N ALA A 87 0.80 14.81 -9.09
CA ALA A 87 1.53 14.00 -8.10
C ALA A 87 0.78 13.90 -6.78
N VAL A 88 0.31 15.04 -6.25
CA VAL A 88 -0.31 15.10 -4.93
C VAL A 88 -1.77 14.67 -4.95
N TYR A 89 -2.59 15.18 -5.88
CA TYR A 89 -4.03 14.95 -5.85
C TYR A 89 -4.48 13.72 -6.63
N LEU A 90 -3.69 13.25 -7.60
CA LEU A 90 -4.03 12.05 -8.38
C LEU A 90 -3.20 10.84 -7.95
N PHE A 91 -1.88 10.98 -7.82
CA PHE A 91 -1.01 9.84 -7.54
C PHE A 91 -0.90 9.50 -6.06
N ALA A 92 -0.87 10.46 -5.14
CA ALA A 92 -0.77 10.14 -3.72
C ALA A 92 -1.91 9.23 -3.22
N PRO A 93 -3.20 9.45 -3.59
CA PRO A 93 -4.28 8.53 -3.23
C PRO A 93 -4.09 7.12 -3.82
N VAL A 94 -3.61 7.02 -5.07
CA VAL A 94 -3.32 5.73 -5.71
C VAL A 94 -2.17 5.01 -5.02
N ALA A 95 -1.15 5.74 -4.56
CA ALA A 95 -0.05 5.18 -3.81
C ALA A 95 -0.49 4.58 -2.46
N VAL A 96 -1.55 5.12 -1.84
CA VAL A 96 -2.16 4.57 -0.62
C VAL A 96 -2.85 3.21 -0.87
N VAL A 97 -3.28 2.92 -2.09
CA VAL A 97 -3.89 1.62 -2.44
C VAL A 97 -2.90 0.47 -2.27
N VAL A 98 -1.61 0.71 -2.51
CA VAL A 98 -0.56 -0.33 -2.41
C VAL A 98 -0.44 -0.90 -0.98
N PRO A 99 -0.18 -0.10 0.07
CA PRO A 99 -0.11 -0.64 1.43
C PRO A 99 -1.44 -1.25 1.90
N LEU A 100 -2.59 -0.73 1.46
CA LEU A 100 -3.89 -1.34 1.74
C LEU A 100 -4.04 -2.74 1.11
N THR A 101 -3.58 -2.89 -0.13
CA THR A 101 -3.59 -4.18 -0.85
C THR A 101 -2.64 -5.17 -0.19
N ILE A 102 -1.45 -4.72 0.21
CA ILE A 102 -0.47 -5.53 0.95
C ILE A 102 -1.08 -5.99 2.28
N SER A 103 -1.66 -5.09 3.08
CA SER A 103 -2.31 -5.44 4.36
C SER A 103 -3.42 -6.48 4.18
N THR A 104 -4.25 -6.32 3.14
CA THR A 104 -5.31 -7.28 2.81
C THR A 104 -4.73 -8.65 2.43
N ALA A 105 -3.67 -8.67 1.61
CA ALA A 105 -3.00 -9.90 1.20
C ALA A 105 -2.29 -10.59 2.39
N VAL A 106 -1.67 -9.82 3.28
CA VAL A 106 -1.11 -10.30 4.56
C VAL A 106 -2.21 -10.97 5.39
N GLY A 107 -3.33 -10.27 5.62
CA GLY A 107 -4.45 -10.81 6.41
C GLY A 107 -5.07 -12.09 5.81
N ALA A 108 -5.13 -12.19 4.49
CA ALA A 108 -5.56 -13.42 3.83
C ALA A 108 -4.54 -14.57 4.01
N ALA A 109 -3.24 -14.26 3.89
CA ALA A 109 -2.16 -15.23 3.98
C ALA A 109 -2.02 -15.85 5.38
N THR A 110 -2.35 -15.12 6.45
CA THR A 110 -2.29 -15.65 7.83
C THR A 110 -3.39 -16.68 8.12
N ILE A 111 -4.51 -16.64 7.40
CA ILE A 111 -5.62 -17.59 7.55
C ILE A 111 -5.49 -18.73 6.55
N VAL A 112 -5.39 -18.40 5.25
CA VAL A 112 -5.34 -19.41 4.18
C VAL A 112 -4.00 -20.13 4.18
N GLY A 113 -2.91 -19.43 4.48
CA GLY A 113 -1.57 -20.00 4.47
C GLY A 113 -1.32 -21.06 5.56
N GLU A 114 -2.06 -21.04 6.67
CA GLU A 114 -2.00 -22.13 7.65
C GLU A 114 -2.77 -23.37 7.21
N ARG A 115 -3.87 -23.17 6.47
CA ARG A 115 -4.62 -24.26 5.84
C ARG A 115 -3.77 -24.94 4.76
N GLU A 116 -3.11 -24.17 3.91
CA GLU A 116 -2.26 -24.71 2.83
C GLU A 116 -1.03 -25.46 3.36
N ARG A 117 -0.45 -25.00 4.48
CA ARG A 117 0.71 -25.66 5.11
C ARG A 117 0.33 -26.82 6.03
N GLY A 118 -0.97 -27.07 6.24
CA GLY A 118 -1.46 -28.08 7.17
C GLY A 118 -1.16 -27.76 8.64
N THR A 119 -0.82 -26.51 8.98
CA THR A 119 -0.42 -26.11 10.33
C THR A 119 -1.59 -25.74 11.23
N GLY A 120 -2.79 -25.54 10.66
CA GLY A 120 -3.99 -25.16 11.39
C GLY A 120 -4.44 -26.20 12.42
N GLU A 121 -4.28 -27.49 12.13
CA GLU A 121 -4.64 -28.58 13.06
C GLU A 121 -3.75 -28.57 14.31
N PHE A 122 -2.44 -28.35 14.13
CA PHE A 122 -1.50 -28.23 15.25
C PHE A 122 -1.75 -26.98 16.10
N LEU A 123 -2.19 -25.89 15.49
CA LEU A 123 -2.57 -24.68 16.21
C LEU A 123 -3.84 -24.89 17.04
N ALA A 124 -4.81 -25.65 16.52
CA ALA A 124 -6.03 -26.02 17.23
C ALA A 124 -5.76 -26.94 18.44
N HIS A 125 -4.70 -27.73 18.40
CA HIS A 125 -4.23 -28.56 19.52
C HIS A 125 -3.20 -27.87 20.42
N SER A 126 -2.88 -26.60 20.17
CA SER A 126 -1.95 -25.84 20.99
C SER A 126 -2.56 -25.48 22.35
N PRO A 127 -1.75 -25.16 23.38
CA PRO A 127 -2.27 -24.73 24.68
C PRO A 127 -2.94 -23.34 24.66
N ALA A 128 -3.00 -22.65 23.51
CA ALA A 128 -3.63 -21.34 23.37
C ALA A 128 -5.15 -21.48 23.15
N ASP A 129 -5.92 -20.61 23.79
CA ASP A 129 -7.37 -20.60 23.61
C ASP A 129 -7.76 -19.97 22.24
N VAL A 130 -8.94 -20.30 21.72
CA VAL A 130 -9.41 -19.83 20.40
C VAL A 130 -9.40 -18.30 20.30
N LYS A 131 -9.78 -17.61 21.39
CA LYS A 131 -9.75 -16.14 21.46
C LYS A 131 -8.32 -15.59 21.42
N GLU A 132 -7.36 -16.30 22.00
CA GLU A 132 -5.96 -15.89 22.02
C GLU A 132 -5.32 -16.04 20.64
N ILE A 133 -5.67 -17.13 19.93
CA ILE A 133 -5.27 -17.35 18.54
C ILE A 133 -5.87 -16.29 17.63
N TYR A 134 -7.18 -16.02 17.75
CA TYR A 134 -7.87 -15.00 16.95
C TYR A 134 -7.24 -13.61 17.12
N LEU A 135 -7.02 -13.17 18.36
CA LEU A 135 -6.37 -11.89 18.64
C LEU A 135 -4.93 -11.85 18.14
N GLY A 136 -4.18 -12.94 18.27
CA GLY A 136 -2.81 -13.04 17.76
C GLY A 136 -2.73 -12.85 16.25
N LYS A 137 -3.63 -13.50 15.51
CA LYS A 137 -3.73 -13.36 14.05
C LYS A 137 -4.19 -11.97 13.62
N LEU A 138 -5.16 -11.39 14.32
CA LEU A 138 -5.65 -10.04 14.04
C LEU A 138 -4.53 -9.00 14.23
N ILE A 139 -3.74 -9.12 15.28
CA ILE A 139 -2.58 -8.25 15.53
C ILE A 139 -1.48 -8.45 14.47
N ALA A 140 -1.29 -9.67 13.96
CA ALA A 140 -0.32 -9.93 12.90
C ALA A 140 -0.73 -9.36 11.53
N SER A 141 -2.04 -9.20 11.29
CA SER A 141 -2.60 -8.66 10.04
C SER A 141 -2.77 -7.14 10.01
N LEU A 142 -2.59 -6.47 11.15
CA LEU A 142 -2.72 -5.02 11.30
C LEU A 142 -1.41 -4.32 10.90
#